data_AF-A0A7C3L6X0-F1
#
_entry.id   AF-A0A7C3L6X0-F1
#
_cell.length_a   1.000
_cell.length_b   1.000
_cell.length_c   1.000
_cell.angle_alpha   90.00
_cell.angle_beta   90.00
_cell.angle_gamma   90.00
#
_symmetry.space_group_name_H-M   'P 1'
#
loop_
_entity.id
_entity.type
_entity.pdbx_description
1 polymer ?
#
loop_
_entity_poly.entity_id
_entity_poly.type
_entity_poly.pdbx_seq_one_letter_code
_entity_poly.pdbx_strand_id
1 'polypeptide(L)'
;MCNVDLNRPNTSFDNKKCYVFDDVCYYKVISRKSTYYIKVSDYHNITLKQTAITLYKKTLHELIQIKSYIKSIEFSDILFIAAPSITSNFNMFDLEKSNV
;
A
#
# COMPACT_ATOMS: atom_id res chain seq x y z
N MET A 1 -13.01 -5.38 -13.81
CA MET A 1 -12.85 -6.31 -12.66
C MET A 1 -11.41 -6.76 -12.63
N CYS A 2 -10.65 -6.42 -11.59
CA CYS A 2 -9.30 -6.95 -11.43
C CYS A 2 -9.42 -8.37 -10.87
N ASN A 3 -9.13 -9.38 -11.68
CA ASN A 3 -9.04 -10.76 -11.22
C ASN A 3 -7.76 -10.92 -10.39
N VAL A 4 -7.92 -11.07 -9.07
CA VAL A 4 -6.84 -11.42 -8.16
C VAL A 4 -6.91 -12.94 -7.94
N ASP A 5 -5.80 -13.63 -8.17
CA ASP A 5 -5.66 -15.08 -7.96
C ASP A 5 -5.96 -15.46 -6.49
N LEU A 6 -7.02 -16.25 -6.28
CA LEU A 6 -7.56 -16.66 -4.98
C LEU A 6 -6.79 -17.79 -4.27
N ASN A 7 -5.66 -18.25 -4.82
CA ASN A 7 -4.95 -19.45 -4.32
C ASN A 7 -3.76 -19.16 -3.37
N ARG A 8 -3.70 -17.98 -2.73
CA ARG A 8 -2.77 -17.73 -1.62
C ARG A 8 -3.50 -17.76 -0.28
N PRO A 9 -3.02 -18.53 0.72
CA PRO A 9 -3.62 -18.55 2.04
C PRO A 9 -3.24 -17.26 2.78
N ASN A 10 -3.96 -16.18 2.49
CA ASN A 10 -3.94 -14.96 3.28
C ASN A 10 -5.28 -14.25 3.08
N THR A 11 -6.25 -14.60 3.92
CA THR A 11 -7.62 -14.06 4.02
C THR A 11 -7.69 -12.58 4.46
N SER A 12 -6.66 -11.79 4.16
CA SER A 12 -6.59 -10.35 4.52
C SER A 12 -6.99 -9.44 3.34
N PHE A 13 -7.24 -9.98 2.14
CA PHE A 13 -7.44 -9.15 0.94
C PHE A 13 -8.89 -8.83 0.57
N ASP A 14 -9.86 -9.65 1.00
CA ASP A 14 -11.26 -9.53 0.55
C ASP A 14 -11.93 -8.24 1.03
N ASN A 15 -11.40 -7.64 2.10
CA ASN A 15 -11.94 -6.43 2.70
C ASN A 15 -11.17 -5.16 2.31
N LYS A 16 -10.35 -5.15 1.24
CA LYS A 16 -9.56 -3.98 0.82
C LYS A 16 -10.17 -3.29 -0.38
N LYS A 17 -10.28 -1.96 -0.32
CA LYS A 17 -10.81 -1.16 -1.43
C LYS A 17 -9.72 -0.92 -2.49
N CYS A 18 -9.98 -1.32 -3.74
CA CYS A 18 -9.13 -0.99 -4.89
C CYS A 18 -9.60 0.30 -5.57
N TYR A 19 -8.62 1.13 -5.96
CA TYR A 19 -8.79 2.33 -6.78
C TYR A 19 -8.12 2.13 -8.13
N VAL A 20 -8.81 2.43 -9.22
CA VAL A 20 -8.24 2.34 -10.57
C VAL A 20 -7.87 3.74 -11.05
N PHE A 21 -6.61 3.92 -11.44
CA PHE A 21 -6.10 5.11 -12.12
C PHE A 21 -5.28 4.68 -13.33
N ASP A 22 -5.58 5.23 -14.50
CA ASP A 22 -4.90 4.90 -15.77
C ASP A 22 -4.78 3.37 -15.98
N ASP A 23 -5.89 2.66 -15.81
CA ASP A 23 -6.00 1.19 -15.91
C ASP A 23 -5.13 0.37 -14.94
N VAL A 24 -4.53 1.00 -13.93
CA VAL A 24 -3.77 0.34 -12.87
C VAL A 24 -4.55 0.36 -11.55
N CYS A 25 -4.59 -0.78 -10.86
CA CYS A 25 -5.24 -0.91 -9.55
C CYS A 25 -4.27 -0.60 -8.40
N TYR A 26 -4.75 0.19 -7.44
CA TYR A 26 -4.02 0.64 -6.27
C TYR A 26 -4.82 0.38 -5.00
N TYR A 27 -4.13 0.03 -3.92
CA TYR A 27 -4.67 0.16 -2.58
C TYR A 27 -4.39 1.55 -2.02
N LYS A 28 -5.34 2.11 -1.27
CA LYS A 28 -5.10 3.35 -0.52
C LYS A 28 -4.52 3.00 0.85
N VAL A 29 -3.36 3.57 1.17
CA VAL A 29 -2.73 3.49 2.49
C VAL A 29 -2.89 4.83 3.20
N ILE A 30 -3.40 4.81 4.42
CA ILE A 30 -3.79 5.99 5.18
C ILE A 30 -3.10 5.99 6.54
N SER A 31 -2.67 7.17 6.97
CA SER A 31 -2.31 7.47 8.35
C SER A 31 -3.04 8.72 8.80
N ARG A 32 -2.90 9.07 10.08
CA ARG A 32 -3.47 10.31 10.64
C ARG A 32 -3.07 11.58 9.89
N LYS A 33 -1.92 11.57 9.20
CA LYS A 33 -1.34 12.77 8.58
C LYS A 33 -1.27 12.70 7.06
N SER A 34 -1.39 11.52 6.46
CA SER A 34 -1.08 11.35 5.04
C SER A 34 -1.88 10.23 4.42
N THR A 35 -2.12 10.37 3.13
CA THR A 35 -2.76 9.37 2.28
C THR A 35 -1.86 9.12 1.10
N TYR A 36 -1.56 7.85 0.85
CA TYR A 36 -0.84 7.40 -0.32
C TYR A 36 -1.59 6.27 -1.00
N TYR A 37 -1.09 5.90 -2.17
CA TYR A 37 -1.55 4.79 -2.96
C TYR A 37 -0.36 3.88 -3.26
N ILE A 38 -0.61 2.58 -3.28
CA ILE A 38 0.37 1.56 -3.60
C ILE A 38 -0.24 0.65 -4.67
N LYS A 39 0.54 0.32 -5.71
CA LYS A 39 0.07 -0.64 -6.72
C LYS A 39 -0.21 -1.98 -6.04
N VAL A 40 -1.31 -2.62 -6.40
CA VAL A 40 -1.66 -3.93 -5.84
C VAL A 40 -0.56 -4.96 -6.10
N SER A 41 0.06 -4.94 -7.28
CA SER A 41 1.21 -5.78 -7.61
C SER A 41 2.38 -5.62 -6.64
N ASP A 42 2.71 -4.38 -6.26
CA ASP A 42 3.85 -4.08 -5.40
C ASP A 42 3.51 -4.43 -3.94
N TYR A 43 2.26 -4.23 -3.53
CA TYR A 43 1.77 -4.62 -2.22
C TYR A 43 1.94 -6.13 -1.97
N HIS A 44 1.64 -6.98 -2.95
CA HIS A 44 1.79 -8.43 -2.83
C HIS A 44 3.24 -8.90 -2.66
N ASN A 45 4.21 -8.02 -2.90
CA ASN A 45 5.63 -8.30 -2.72
C ASN A 45 6.18 -7.79 -1.38
N ILE A 46 5.36 -7.14 -0.55
CA ILE A 46 5.77 -6.66 0.77
C ILE A 46 5.97 -7.85 1.70
N THR A 47 7.07 -7.83 2.43
CA THR A 47 7.42 -8.85 3.42
C THR A 47 7.71 -8.22 4.78
N LEU A 48 8.04 -9.04 5.76
CA LEU A 48 8.58 -8.61 7.06
C LEU A 48 9.89 -7.83 6.92
N LYS A 49 10.67 -8.11 5.85
CA LYS A 49 11.94 -7.42 5.59
C LYS A 49 11.68 -6.08 4.89
N GLN A 50 12.47 -5.09 5.28
CA GLN A 50 12.45 -3.78 4.62
C GLN A 50 12.71 -3.93 3.13
N THR A 51 11.82 -3.38 2.33
CA THR A 51 11.92 -3.36 0.87
C THR A 51 11.73 -1.93 0.36
N ALA A 52 12.48 -1.54 -0.67
CA ALA A 52 12.27 -0.27 -1.34
C ALA A 52 10.98 -0.35 -2.19
N ILE A 53 10.15 0.68 -2.12
CA ILE A 53 8.88 0.74 -2.85
C ILE A 53 8.61 2.13 -3.40
N THR A 54 7.74 2.19 -4.39
CA THR A 54 7.18 3.44 -4.90
C THR A 54 5.76 3.60 -4.40
N LEU A 55 5.52 4.64 -3.61
CA LEU A 55 4.20 5.11 -3.24
C LEU A 55 3.76 6.20 -4.20
N TYR A 56 2.45 6.45 -4.24
CA TYR A 56 1.86 7.45 -5.11
C TYR A 56 1.00 8.39 -4.28
N LYS A 57 1.10 9.69 -4.54
CA LYS A 57 0.23 10.71 -3.95
C LYS A 57 -0.60 11.35 -5.04
N LYS A 58 -1.92 11.28 -4.91
CA LYS A 58 -2.85 11.90 -5.86
C LYS A 58 -2.88 13.42 -5.67
N THR A 59 -2.64 14.16 -6.76
CA THR A 59 -2.89 15.60 -6.86
C THR A 59 -4.14 15.84 -7.71
N LEU A 60 -4.47 17.11 -7.98
CA LEU A 60 -5.61 17.46 -8.83
C LEU A 60 -5.45 16.89 -10.26
N HIS A 61 -4.21 16.74 -10.73
CA HIS A 61 -3.91 16.43 -12.12
C HIS A 61 -3.25 15.08 -12.33
N GLU A 62 -2.52 14.54 -11.34
CA GLU A 62 -1.68 13.37 -11.55
C GLU A 62 -1.39 12.55 -10.26
N LEU A 63 -0.78 11.39 -10.44
CA LEU A 63 -0.20 10.60 -9.35
C LEU A 63 1.31 10.86 -9.26
N ILE A 64 1.74 11.56 -8.21
CA ILE A 64 3.16 11.82 -7.97
C ILE A 64 3.79 10.61 -7.29
N GLN A 65 4.92 10.14 -7.85
CA GLN A 65 5.71 9.04 -7.30
C GLN A 65 6.56 9.49 -6.11
N ILE A 66 6.58 8.69 -5.06
CA ILE A 66 7.32 8.92 -3.82
C ILE A 66 8.05 7.63 -3.49
N LYS A 67 9.39 7.65 -3.57
CA LYS A 67 10.22 6.53 -3.12
C LYS A 67 10.08 6.40 -1.60
N SER A 68 10.04 5.18 -1.09
CA SER A 68 9.91 4.91 0.34
C SER A 68 10.44 3.51 0.67
N TYR A 69 10.58 3.23 1.96
CA TYR A 69 10.80 1.89 2.47
C TYR A 69 9.54 1.38 3.15
N ILE A 70 9.23 0.10 2.95
CA ILE A 70 8.06 -0.54 3.54
C ILE A 70 8.41 -1.88 4.16
N LYS A 71 7.70 -2.23 5.22
CA LYS A 71 7.63 -3.59 5.77
C LYS A 71 6.24 -3.83 6.36
N SER A 72 5.78 -5.08 6.35
CA SER A 72 4.54 -5.48 7.02
C SER A 72 4.83 -6.19 8.33
N ILE A 73 3.79 -6.37 9.15
CA ILE A 73 3.78 -7.36 10.24
C ILE A 73 3.02 -8.58 9.72
N GLU A 74 3.48 -9.76 10.12
CA GLU A 74 2.79 -11.02 9.86
C GLU A 74 1.34 -10.96 10.38
N PHE A 75 0.41 -11.45 9.55
CA PHE A 75 -1.01 -11.54 9.89
C PHE A 75 -1.69 -10.20 10.25
N SER A 76 -1.14 -9.07 9.78
CA SER A 76 -1.70 -7.73 10.02
C SER A 76 -1.91 -6.96 8.72
N ASP A 77 -2.99 -6.16 8.67
CA ASP A 77 -3.24 -5.19 7.59
C ASP A 77 -2.40 -3.90 7.74
N ILE A 78 -1.56 -3.84 8.79
CA ILE A 78 -0.72 -2.69 9.10
C ILE A 78 0.56 -2.71 8.27
N LEU A 79 0.84 -1.56 7.65
CA LEU A 79 2.08 -1.29 6.94
C LEU A 79 2.94 -0.28 7.70
N PHE A 80 4.24 -0.56 7.79
CA PHE A 80 5.23 0.38 8.29
C PHE A 80 5.94 1.00 7.11
N ILE A 81 5.83 2.33 6.98
CA ILE A 81 6.41 3.08 5.86
C ILE A 81 7.36 4.15 6.40
N ALA A 82 8.55 4.22 5.83
CA ALA A 82 9.55 5.26 6.08
C ALA A 82 9.90 5.97 4.77
N ALA A 83 10.18 7.27 4.85
CA ALA A 83 10.75 8.00 3.73
C ALA A 83 12.19 7.51 3.44
N PRO A 84 12.73 7.73 2.24
CA PRO A 84 14.02 7.19 1.82
C PRO A 84 15.14 8.11 2.33
N SER A 85 15.25 8.27 3.65
CA SER A 85 16.34 9.00 4.30
C SER A 85 16.90 8.19 5.47
N ILE A 86 18.18 8.44 5.78
CA ILE A 86 18.93 7.72 6.83
C ILE A 86 18.28 7.89 8.21
N THR A 87 17.60 9.02 8.44
CA THR A 87 16.99 9.39 9.72
C THR A 87 15.48 9.15 9.78
N SER A 88 14.89 8.58 8.73
CA SER A 88 13.45 8.40 8.68
C SER A 88 12.98 7.27 9.59
N ASN A 89 12.12 7.61 10.54
CA ASN A 89 11.38 6.62 11.32
C ASN A 89 10.26 6.00 10.48
N PHE A 90 10.03 4.70 10.72
CA PHE A 90 8.85 4.01 10.19
C PHE A 90 7.60 4.50 10.90
N ASN A 91 6.60 4.90 10.12
CA ASN A 91 5.28 5.28 10.60
C ASN A 91 4.27 4.21 10.20
N MET A 92 3.23 4.07 11.02
CA MET A 92 2.17 3.09 10.83
C MET A 92 1.11 3.62 9.86
N PHE A 93 0.71 2.79 8.91
CA PHE A 93 -0.34 3.06 7.94
C PHE A 93 -1.29 1.88 7.88
N ASP A 94 -2.57 2.20 7.78
CA ASP A 94 -3.63 1.23 7.55
C ASP A 94 -3.99 1.21 6.06
N LEU A 95 -4.49 0.09 5.59
CA LEU A 95 -5.17 0.02 4.30
C LEU A 95 -6.63 0.43 4.45
N GLU A 96 -7.12 1.23 3.51
CA GLU A 96 -8.55 1.53 3.46
C GLU A 96 -9.37 0.26 3.20
N LYS A 97 -10.29 -0.02 4.11
CA LYS A 97 -11.17 -1.17 4.03
C LYS A 97 -12.36 -0.90 3.11
N SER A 98 -12.87 -1.94 2.46
CA SER A 98 -14.14 -1.89 1.76
C SER A 98 -15.26 -1.91 2.80
N ASN A 99 -16.20 -0.97 2.69
CA ASN A 99 -17.45 -1.03 3.45
C ASN A 99 -18.36 -2.03 2.71
N VAL A 100 -18.21 -3.32 3.00
CA VAL A 100 -19.23 -4.34 2.67
C VAL A 100 -19.98 -4.66 3.95
#